data_AF-A0A7S0L8L4-F1
#
_entry.id   AF-A0A7S0L8L4-F1
#
_cell.length_a   1.000
_cell.length_b   1.000
_cell.length_c   1.000
_cell.angle_alpha   90.00
_cell.angle_beta   90.00
_cell.angle_gamma   90.00
#
_symmetry.space_group_name_H-M   'P 1'
#
loop_
_entity.id
_entity.type
_entity.pdbx_description
1 polymer ?
#
loop_
_entity_poly.entity_id
_entity_poly.type
_entity_poly.pdbx_seq_one_letter_code
_entity_poly.pdbx_strand_id
1 'polypeptide(L)'
;VACASRTNKGAWARALLSQFEIAGRPLEHLIVHKEIYTGDKRAHFKALKEATGVDYDGMLFFDDAADGKYGNCEAVASLGVLSAHCPDGLTHGVWSDALHAYARLRARSGNLGIVLRVAVSDVAQLPRGRQRGVIAKFFQAKGFGFIRVDGKDCFFHKRAVLPADLTPAVGSSVIVELGHDRRGRVECSRVCVEDATDDGGGDGDEQMVSLPAFSMNMPFAGLLAHGYKTIESRNGTMFDGVSGVCLLHVGRRTYPDGGAHLQLMRANGASEADIKRLTSLPKGFSRGQVVAVVELGDTTLTTLNEREQSSAERACVAFGSASGRYFTQVRRAAFLERPVAVRGQPGLFHASVPRRILPEWACSEQ
;
A
#
# COMPACT_ATOMS: atom_id res chain seq x y z
N VAL A 1 -8.36 8.58 22.70
CA VAL A 1 -7.65 9.47 21.76
C VAL A 1 -6.72 10.37 22.57
N ALA A 2 -5.48 10.53 22.09
CA ALA A 2 -4.46 11.37 22.72
C ALA A 2 -3.85 12.30 21.67
N CYS A 3 -3.23 13.39 22.09
CA CYS A 3 -2.39 14.20 21.20
C CYS A 3 -0.95 14.24 21.70
N ALA A 4 -0.02 14.21 20.74
CA ALA A 4 1.40 14.36 20.97
C ALA A 4 1.91 15.45 20.01
N SER A 5 2.50 16.53 20.49
CA SER A 5 2.96 17.64 19.64
C SER A 5 4.34 18.12 20.05
N ARG A 6 5.26 18.12 19.08
CA ARG A 6 6.61 18.67 19.23
C ARG A 6 6.58 20.17 18.99
N THR A 7 6.56 20.98 20.04
CA THR A 7 6.51 22.44 19.88
C THR A 7 7.14 23.20 21.04
N ASN A 8 7.78 24.32 20.74
CA ASN A 8 8.22 25.31 21.74
C ASN A 8 7.12 26.32 22.09
N LYS A 9 5.93 26.22 21.48
CA LYS A 9 4.76 27.07 21.71
C LYS A 9 3.66 26.33 22.50
N GLY A 10 4.03 25.57 23.53
CA GLY A 10 3.11 24.69 24.25
C GLY A 10 1.87 25.40 24.83
N ALA A 11 2.01 26.62 25.35
CA ALA A 11 0.87 27.41 25.84
C ALA A 11 -0.14 27.73 24.72
N TRP A 12 0.36 28.10 23.54
CA TRP A 12 -0.49 28.42 22.38
C TRP A 12 -1.17 27.17 21.82
N ALA A 13 -0.45 26.06 21.72
CA ALA A 13 -1.02 24.79 21.28
C ALA A 13 -2.15 24.30 22.21
N ARG A 14 -2.03 24.50 23.53
CA ARG A 14 -3.11 24.18 24.48
C ARG A 14 -4.31 25.11 24.30
N ALA A 15 -4.08 26.42 24.14
CA ALA A 15 -5.16 27.38 23.90
C ALA A 15 -5.97 27.04 22.64
N LEU A 16 -5.31 26.54 21.58
CA LEU A 16 -6.00 26.08 20.37
C LEU A 16 -6.95 24.90 20.64
N LEU A 17 -6.57 23.95 21.50
CA LEU A 17 -7.44 22.82 21.86
C LEU A 17 -8.74 23.27 22.55
N SER A 18 -8.70 24.39 23.28
CA SER A 18 -9.89 24.97 23.92
C SER A 18 -10.79 25.73 22.93
N GLN A 19 -10.26 26.15 21.78
CA GLN A 19 -10.99 26.96 20.78
C GLN A 19 -11.65 26.13 19.67
N PHE A 20 -11.05 25.00 19.28
CA PHE A 20 -11.65 24.13 18.28
C PHE A 20 -12.75 23.27 18.89
N GLU A 21 -13.90 23.19 18.22
CA GLU A 21 -15.05 22.41 18.68
C GLU A 21 -15.43 21.29 17.71
N ILE A 22 -15.86 20.16 18.26
CA ILE A 22 -16.51 19.07 17.54
C ILE A 22 -17.87 18.83 18.17
N ALA A 23 -18.93 18.97 17.38
CA ALA A 23 -20.32 18.85 17.85
C ALA A 23 -20.62 19.73 19.10
N GLY A 24 -20.12 20.96 19.10
CA GLY A 24 -20.33 21.93 20.20
C GLY A 24 -19.54 21.63 21.48
N ARG A 25 -18.52 20.75 21.42
CA ARG A 25 -17.63 20.47 22.55
C ARG A 25 -16.19 20.85 22.20
N PRO A 26 -15.48 21.59 23.09
CA PRO A 26 -14.07 21.89 22.90
C PRO A 26 -13.22 20.61 22.77
N LEU A 27 -12.26 20.63 21.86
CA LEU A 27 -11.35 19.51 21.59
C LEU A 27 -10.55 19.12 22.84
N GLU A 28 -10.24 20.09 23.70
CA GLU A 28 -9.59 19.87 24.99
C GLU A 28 -10.33 18.86 25.88
N HIS A 29 -11.67 18.83 25.82
CA HIS A 29 -12.50 17.89 26.59
C HIS A 29 -12.60 16.51 25.92
N LEU A 30 -12.28 16.41 24.63
CA LEU A 30 -12.33 15.16 23.87
C LEU A 30 -10.98 14.42 23.88
N ILE A 31 -9.88 15.17 23.99
CA ILE A 31 -8.53 14.63 24.06
C ILE A 31 -8.06 14.61 25.52
N VAL A 32 -8.19 13.44 26.17
CA VAL A 32 -7.89 13.27 27.59
C VAL A 32 -6.39 13.40 27.87
N HIS A 33 -5.55 12.73 27.08
CA HIS A 33 -4.09 12.71 27.26
C HIS A 33 -3.40 13.63 26.25
N LYS A 34 -2.53 14.53 26.74
CA LYS A 34 -1.95 15.63 25.97
C LYS A 34 -0.46 15.78 26.26
N GLU A 35 0.38 15.27 25.38
CA GLU A 35 1.83 15.44 25.46
C GLU A 35 2.27 16.56 24.51
N ILE A 36 2.54 17.76 25.03
CA ILE A 36 2.87 18.93 24.20
C ILE A 36 4.11 19.63 24.77
N TYR A 37 5.26 19.34 24.17
CA TYR A 37 6.57 19.93 24.54
C TYR A 37 7.61 19.71 23.43
N THR A 38 8.80 20.27 23.58
CA THR A 38 9.92 20.03 22.65
C THR A 38 10.60 18.68 22.92
N GLY A 39 11.32 18.12 21.93
CA GLY A 39 12.06 16.87 22.12
C GLY A 39 11.70 15.83 21.06
N ASP A 40 11.81 14.55 21.41
CA ASP A 40 11.53 13.39 20.55
C ASP A 40 10.13 12.82 20.84
N LYS A 41 9.40 12.37 19.81
CA LYS A 41 8.11 11.68 19.96
C LYS A 41 8.22 10.40 20.78
N ARG A 42 9.39 9.79 20.89
CA ARG A 42 9.58 8.63 21.80
C ARG A 42 9.26 8.96 23.25
N ALA A 43 9.68 10.13 23.74
CA ALA A 43 9.38 10.57 25.10
C ALA A 43 7.88 10.80 25.30
N HIS A 44 7.21 11.39 24.30
CA HIS A 44 5.77 11.59 24.31
C HIS A 44 5.03 10.25 24.41
N PHE A 45 5.41 9.26 23.60
CA PHE A 45 4.76 7.95 23.63
C PHE A 45 5.05 7.15 24.90
N LYS A 46 6.24 7.32 25.50
CA LYS A 46 6.53 6.74 26.82
C LYS A 46 5.59 7.30 27.89
N ALA A 47 5.42 8.62 27.95
CA ALA A 47 4.51 9.26 28.89
C ALA A 47 3.04 8.87 28.62
N LEU A 48 2.63 8.77 27.35
CA LEU A 48 1.28 8.28 26.99
C LEU A 48 1.06 6.84 27.45
N LYS A 49 2.04 5.95 27.27
CA LYS A 49 1.96 4.57 27.77
C LYS A 49 1.80 4.54 29.29
N GLU A 50 2.62 5.31 30.03
CA GLU A 50 2.53 5.41 31.49
C GLU A 50 1.17 5.95 31.95
N ALA A 51 0.65 6.99 31.29
CA ALA A 51 -0.61 7.63 31.65
C ALA A 51 -1.87 6.83 31.28
N THR A 52 -1.80 6.00 30.23
CA THR A 52 -2.95 5.25 29.71
C THR A 52 -2.95 3.78 30.12
N GLY A 53 -1.79 3.21 30.48
CA GLY A 53 -1.61 1.78 30.68
C GLY A 53 -1.70 0.96 29.38
N VAL A 54 -1.77 1.59 28.21
CA VAL A 54 -1.85 0.92 26.91
C VAL A 54 -0.44 0.58 26.43
N ASP A 55 -0.17 -0.69 26.12
CA ASP A 55 1.10 -1.10 25.51
C ASP A 55 1.26 -0.57 24.09
N TYR A 56 2.50 -0.52 23.58
CA TYR A 56 2.80 0.13 22.29
C TYR A 56 2.11 -0.54 21.10
N ASP A 57 1.97 -1.86 21.12
CA ASP A 57 1.19 -2.63 20.13
C ASP A 57 -0.34 -2.39 20.26
N GLY A 58 -0.77 -1.82 21.38
CA GLY A 58 -2.10 -1.27 21.63
C GLY A 58 -2.33 0.14 21.03
N MET A 59 -1.33 0.74 20.38
CA MET A 59 -1.40 2.12 19.89
C MET A 59 -1.34 2.22 18.36
N LEU A 60 -2.12 3.16 17.83
CA LEU A 60 -2.08 3.62 16.44
C LEU A 60 -1.81 5.13 16.41
N PHE A 61 -0.79 5.53 15.68
CA PHE A 61 -0.31 6.92 15.61
C PHE A 61 -0.48 7.48 14.19
N PHE A 62 -0.87 8.75 14.07
CA PHE A 62 -1.01 9.46 12.80
C PHE A 62 -0.17 10.75 12.85
N ASP A 63 0.71 10.97 11.87
CA ASP A 63 1.58 12.16 11.79
C ASP A 63 2.06 12.38 10.35
N ASP A 64 2.28 13.64 9.97
CA ASP A 64 2.75 14.06 8.66
C ASP A 64 4.28 13.94 8.50
N ALA A 65 5.03 13.86 9.60
CA ALA A 65 6.48 13.70 9.55
C ALA A 65 6.88 12.23 9.65
N ALA A 66 6.99 11.54 8.51
CA ALA A 66 7.46 10.15 8.49
C ALA A 66 8.92 10.00 8.91
N ASP A 67 9.82 10.65 8.17
CA ASP A 67 11.28 10.51 8.24
C ASP A 67 11.97 11.89 8.32
N GLY A 68 13.31 11.90 8.23
CA GLY A 68 14.10 13.13 8.13
C GLY A 68 14.26 13.92 9.43
N LYS A 69 14.33 15.26 9.35
CA LYS A 69 14.67 16.16 10.47
C LYS A 69 13.78 15.96 11.71
N TYR A 70 12.52 15.60 11.49
CA TYR A 70 11.57 15.34 12.57
C TYR A 70 11.33 13.84 12.76
N GLY A 71 11.11 13.06 11.68
CA GLY A 71 11.11 11.59 11.75
C GLY A 71 10.16 11.00 12.79
N ASN A 72 9.01 11.63 13.01
CA ASN A 72 8.10 11.31 14.11
C ASN A 72 7.56 9.89 13.99
N CYS A 73 7.11 9.49 12.79
CA CYS A 73 6.55 8.15 12.59
C CYS A 73 7.62 7.08 12.79
N GLU A 74 8.82 7.24 12.21
CA GLU A 74 9.90 6.27 12.39
C GLU A 74 10.36 6.17 13.85
N ALA A 75 10.44 7.30 14.55
CA ALA A 75 10.79 7.33 15.97
C ALA A 75 9.76 6.58 16.83
N VAL A 76 8.46 6.78 16.57
CA VAL A 76 7.37 6.13 17.30
C VAL A 76 7.24 4.66 16.92
N ALA A 77 7.35 4.33 15.63
CA ALA A 77 7.34 2.96 15.13
C ALA A 77 8.46 2.11 15.75
N SER A 78 9.64 2.69 16.01
CA SER A 78 10.73 1.96 16.68
C SER A 78 10.41 1.52 18.13
N LEU A 79 9.32 2.02 18.73
CA LEU A 79 8.82 1.58 20.03
C LEU A 79 7.85 0.39 19.94
N GLY A 80 7.39 0.02 18.74
CA GLY A 80 6.39 -1.03 18.53
C GLY A 80 4.98 -0.52 18.25
N VAL A 81 4.81 0.80 18.10
CA VAL A 81 3.54 1.46 17.75
C VAL A 81 3.33 1.41 16.23
N LEU A 82 2.11 1.14 15.77
CA LEU A 82 1.78 1.31 14.35
C LEU A 82 1.66 2.80 14.03
N SER A 83 2.46 3.29 13.09
CA SER A 83 2.44 4.71 12.69
C SER A 83 1.94 4.87 11.26
N ALA A 84 0.87 5.62 11.04
CA ALA A 84 0.33 5.97 9.74
C ALA A 84 0.82 7.37 9.31
N HIS A 85 1.58 7.40 8.22
CA HIS A 85 2.11 8.63 7.64
C HIS A 85 1.01 9.39 6.88
N CYS A 86 0.83 10.65 7.23
CA CYS A 86 -0.25 11.50 6.76
C CYS A 86 0.32 12.77 6.09
N PRO A 87 0.97 12.69 4.91
CA PRO A 87 1.67 13.82 4.31
C PRO A 87 0.76 15.03 4.01
N ASP A 88 -0.52 14.76 3.73
CA ASP A 88 -1.55 15.76 3.46
C ASP A 88 -2.51 15.94 4.65
N GLY A 89 -2.06 15.58 5.86
CA GLY A 89 -2.88 15.55 7.07
C GLY A 89 -3.77 14.31 7.17
N LEU A 90 -4.53 14.23 8.27
CA LEU A 90 -5.39 13.08 8.56
C LEU A 90 -6.67 13.11 7.72
N THR A 91 -6.71 12.34 6.63
CA THR A 91 -7.89 12.19 5.77
C THR A 91 -8.74 10.98 6.20
N HIS A 92 -10.01 10.94 5.79
CA HIS A 92 -10.89 9.80 6.06
C HIS A 92 -10.35 8.48 5.49
N GLY A 93 -9.77 8.51 4.29
CA GLY A 93 -9.17 7.32 3.66
C GLY A 93 -8.01 6.79 4.48
N VAL A 94 -7.02 7.65 4.79
CA VAL A 94 -5.87 7.27 5.62
C VAL A 94 -6.31 6.76 6.99
N TRP A 95 -7.31 7.40 7.60
CA TRP A 95 -7.89 6.97 8.88
C TRP A 95 -8.48 5.55 8.79
N SER A 96 -9.35 5.31 7.80
CA SER A 96 -10.01 4.01 7.62
C SER A 96 -9.01 2.90 7.31
N ASP A 97 -8.07 3.15 6.39
CA ASP A 97 -7.08 2.16 5.96
C ASP A 97 -6.13 1.80 7.10
N ALA A 98 -5.67 2.80 7.85
CA ALA A 98 -4.83 2.56 9.01
C ALA A 98 -5.55 1.77 10.11
N LEU A 99 -6.84 1.99 10.33
CA LEU A 99 -7.63 1.20 11.29
C LEU A 99 -7.79 -0.25 10.86
N HIS A 100 -8.09 -0.50 9.57
CA HIS A 100 -8.16 -1.86 9.04
C HIS A 100 -6.80 -2.57 9.13
N ALA A 101 -5.72 -1.87 8.76
CA ALA A 101 -4.36 -2.39 8.87
C ALA A 101 -4.00 -2.70 10.32
N TYR A 102 -4.33 -1.81 11.26
CA TYR A 102 -4.13 -1.99 12.69
C TYR A 102 -4.83 -3.25 13.21
N ALA A 103 -6.13 -3.41 12.91
CA ALA A 103 -6.90 -4.57 13.33
C ALA A 103 -6.32 -5.88 12.78
N ARG A 104 -5.95 -5.89 11.49
CA ARG A 104 -5.36 -7.05 10.81
C ARG A 104 -4.00 -7.43 11.40
N LEU A 105 -3.13 -6.45 11.64
CA LEU A 105 -1.78 -6.68 12.13
C LEU A 105 -1.78 -7.11 13.60
N ARG A 106 -2.63 -6.49 14.43
CA ARG A 106 -2.77 -6.85 15.84
C ARG A 106 -3.27 -8.28 16.05
N ALA A 107 -4.10 -8.78 15.13
CA ALA A 107 -4.54 -10.18 15.15
C ALA A 107 -3.42 -11.20 14.84
N ARG A 108 -2.33 -10.75 14.20
CA ARG A 108 -1.23 -11.62 13.73
C ARG A 108 0.06 -11.49 14.54
N SER A 109 0.29 -10.34 15.19
CA SER A 109 1.53 -10.02 15.92
C SER A 109 1.27 -9.05 17.08
N GLY A 110 2.05 -9.19 18.17
CA GLY A 110 2.10 -8.29 19.32
C GLY A 110 3.18 -7.20 19.22
N ASN A 111 3.84 -7.04 18.08
CA ASN A 111 4.73 -5.90 17.83
C ASN A 111 4.42 -5.31 16.46
N LEU A 112 3.90 -4.09 16.46
CA LEU A 112 3.38 -3.44 15.27
C LEU A 112 4.35 -2.45 14.63
N GLY A 113 5.57 -2.26 15.17
CA GLY A 113 6.52 -1.16 14.90
C GLY A 113 6.84 -0.83 13.43
N ILE A 114 5.82 -0.37 12.70
CA ILE A 114 5.74 -0.23 11.26
C ILE A 114 5.28 1.20 10.99
N VAL A 115 5.87 1.81 9.96
CA VAL A 115 5.35 3.05 9.38
C VAL A 115 4.52 2.71 8.14
N LEU A 116 3.20 2.74 8.28
CA LEU A 116 2.26 2.67 7.16
C LEU A 116 2.35 3.94 6.35
N ARG A 117 2.96 3.85 5.17
CA ARG A 117 2.84 4.88 4.15
C ARG A 117 1.64 4.49 3.30
N VAL A 118 0.46 4.78 3.82
CA VAL A 118 -0.78 4.65 3.06
C VAL A 118 -0.58 5.54 1.85
N ALA A 119 -0.50 4.95 0.66
CA ALA A 119 -0.61 5.73 -0.55
C ALA A 119 -1.88 6.54 -0.35
N VAL A 120 -1.79 7.86 -0.39
CA VAL A 120 -2.99 8.68 -0.53
C VAL A 120 -3.61 8.11 -1.78
N SER A 121 -4.58 7.22 -1.62
CA SER A 121 -5.43 6.82 -2.71
C SER A 121 -6.07 8.14 -3.03
N ASP A 122 -5.58 8.76 -4.11
CA ASP A 122 -6.31 9.73 -4.87
C ASP A 122 -7.77 9.31 -4.72
N VAL A 123 -8.60 10.21 -4.22
CA VAL A 123 -10.02 10.09 -4.46
C VAL A 123 -10.10 10.04 -5.98
N ALA A 124 -10.07 8.83 -6.54
CA ALA A 124 -10.42 8.59 -7.91
C ALA A 124 -11.82 9.16 -7.95
N GLN A 125 -11.95 10.34 -8.56
CA GLN A 125 -13.25 10.84 -8.92
C GLN A 125 -13.86 9.70 -9.71
N LEU A 126 -14.83 9.03 -9.09
CA LEU A 126 -15.60 8.03 -9.78
C LEU A 126 -16.13 8.69 -11.05
N PRO A 127 -16.10 8.00 -12.22
CA PRO A 127 -16.68 8.52 -13.44
C PRO A 127 -18.06 9.12 -13.16
N ARG A 128 -18.41 10.24 -13.83
CA ARG A 128 -19.67 10.97 -13.59
C ARG A 128 -20.85 9.99 -13.48
N GLY A 129 -21.51 9.96 -12.31
CA GLY A 129 -22.68 9.12 -12.05
C GLY A 129 -22.44 7.90 -11.14
N ARG A 130 -21.18 7.58 -10.80
CA ARG A 130 -20.82 6.50 -9.86
C ARG A 130 -20.57 7.05 -8.44
N GLN A 131 -21.05 6.34 -7.42
CA GLN A 131 -20.92 6.69 -5.99
C GLN A 131 -20.49 5.47 -5.18
N ARG A 132 -19.83 5.67 -4.03
CA ARG A 132 -19.56 4.59 -3.07
C ARG A 132 -20.75 4.38 -2.15
N GLY A 133 -21.01 3.14 -1.79
CA GLY A 133 -22.02 2.78 -0.82
C GLY A 133 -21.67 1.52 -0.05
N VAL A 134 -22.48 1.21 0.95
CA VAL A 134 -22.37 -0.01 1.76
C VAL A 134 -23.67 -0.79 1.71
N ILE A 135 -23.64 -2.10 1.47
CA ILE A 135 -24.85 -2.93 1.47
C ILE A 135 -25.44 -2.94 2.89
N ALA A 136 -26.58 -2.28 3.06
CA ALA A 136 -27.27 -2.16 4.33
C ALA A 136 -28.17 -3.38 4.61
N LYS A 137 -28.83 -3.91 3.58
CA LYS A 137 -29.72 -5.09 3.66
C LYS A 137 -29.72 -5.86 2.35
N PHE A 138 -29.84 -7.18 2.39
CA PHE A 138 -30.08 -8.02 1.22
C PHE A 138 -31.07 -9.15 1.55
N PHE A 139 -32.15 -9.25 0.77
CA PHE A 139 -33.19 -10.27 0.91
C PHE A 139 -33.02 -11.33 -0.18
N GLN A 140 -32.13 -12.30 0.07
CA GLN A 140 -31.72 -13.30 -0.92
C GLN A 140 -32.90 -14.01 -1.61
N ALA A 141 -33.88 -14.49 -0.85
CA ALA A 141 -35.06 -15.18 -1.38
C ALA A 141 -35.91 -14.31 -2.32
N LYS A 142 -35.86 -12.98 -2.18
CA LYS A 142 -36.61 -12.02 -3.00
C LYS A 142 -35.74 -11.34 -4.06
N GLY A 143 -34.42 -11.54 -4.03
CA GLY A 143 -33.49 -11.03 -5.02
C GLY A 143 -33.30 -9.50 -5.03
N PHE A 144 -33.49 -8.80 -3.91
CA PHE A 144 -33.27 -7.35 -3.82
C PHE A 144 -32.67 -6.94 -2.47
N GLY A 145 -32.17 -5.71 -2.38
CA GLY A 145 -31.61 -5.14 -1.16
C GLY A 145 -31.60 -3.62 -1.13
N PHE A 146 -30.89 -3.08 -0.15
CA PHE A 146 -30.67 -1.64 0.02
C PHE A 146 -29.18 -1.35 0.26
N ILE A 147 -28.68 -0.31 -0.38
CA ILE A 147 -27.32 0.20 -0.24
C ILE A 147 -27.39 1.59 0.37
N ARG A 148 -26.58 1.85 1.39
CA ARG A 148 -26.47 3.18 1.98
C ARG A 148 -25.49 4.01 1.16
N VAL A 149 -25.98 5.07 0.55
CA VAL A 149 -25.24 6.03 -0.29
C VAL A 149 -25.53 7.43 0.25
N ASP A 150 -24.49 8.18 0.63
CA ASP A 150 -24.63 9.53 1.22
C ASP A 150 -25.66 9.60 2.36
N GLY A 151 -25.70 8.56 3.21
CA GLY A 151 -26.60 8.47 4.36
C GLY A 151 -28.06 8.10 4.03
N LYS A 152 -28.41 7.84 2.77
CA LYS A 152 -29.74 7.39 2.33
C LYS A 152 -29.71 5.95 1.86
N ASP A 153 -30.78 5.20 2.16
CA ASP A 153 -30.93 3.83 1.68
C ASP A 153 -31.52 3.84 0.26
N CYS A 154 -30.74 3.40 -0.72
CA CYS A 154 -31.12 3.27 -2.12
C CYS A 154 -31.42 1.80 -2.45
N PHE A 155 -32.51 1.54 -3.17
CA PHE A 155 -32.93 0.21 -3.56
C PHE A 155 -32.01 -0.38 -4.65
N PHE A 156 -31.73 -1.68 -4.61
CA PHE A 156 -31.09 -2.40 -5.73
C PHE A 156 -31.69 -3.79 -5.92
N HIS A 157 -31.71 -4.28 -7.17
CA HIS A 157 -32.04 -5.67 -7.48
C HIS A 157 -30.75 -6.49 -7.64
N LYS A 158 -30.77 -7.79 -7.31
CA LYS A 158 -29.66 -8.74 -7.52
C LYS A 158 -29.14 -8.78 -8.97
N ARG A 159 -29.96 -8.38 -9.95
CA ARG A 159 -29.59 -8.30 -11.37
C ARG A 159 -28.71 -7.10 -11.70
N ALA A 160 -28.73 -6.08 -10.84
CA ALA A 160 -27.85 -4.92 -10.94
C ALA A 160 -26.47 -5.19 -10.32
N VAL A 161 -26.29 -6.33 -9.64
CA VAL A 161 -25.04 -6.71 -8.98
C VAL A 161 -24.11 -7.39 -9.97
N LEU A 162 -22.88 -6.90 -10.04
CA LEU A 162 -21.83 -7.43 -10.90
C LEU A 162 -20.66 -7.97 -10.06
N PRO A 163 -20.09 -9.13 -10.46
CA PRO A 163 -20.59 -10.01 -11.52
C PRO A 163 -21.91 -10.70 -11.13
N ALA A 164 -22.67 -11.18 -12.11
CA ALA A 164 -24.08 -11.60 -11.94
C ALA A 164 -24.26 -12.76 -10.94
N ASP A 165 -23.25 -13.60 -10.79
CA ASP A 165 -23.13 -14.73 -9.87
C ASP A 165 -22.81 -14.32 -8.42
N LEU A 166 -22.31 -13.11 -8.19
CA LEU A 166 -21.85 -12.66 -6.87
C LEU A 166 -22.99 -12.41 -5.88
N THR A 167 -23.06 -13.17 -4.78
CA THR A 167 -24.08 -12.96 -3.75
C THR A 167 -23.75 -11.74 -2.87
N PRO A 168 -24.62 -10.70 -2.82
CA PRO A 168 -24.38 -9.50 -2.02
C PRO A 168 -24.30 -9.82 -0.52
N ALA A 169 -23.21 -9.43 0.13
CA ALA A 169 -23.04 -9.55 1.57
C ALA A 169 -23.33 -8.21 2.28
N VAL A 170 -24.08 -8.27 3.39
CA VAL A 170 -24.38 -7.09 4.20
C VAL A 170 -23.09 -6.58 4.85
N GLY A 171 -22.86 -5.27 4.77
CA GLY A 171 -21.65 -4.61 5.26
C GLY A 171 -20.54 -4.44 4.22
N SER A 172 -20.67 -5.02 3.03
CA SER A 172 -19.67 -4.87 1.96
C SER A 172 -19.73 -3.49 1.30
N SER A 173 -18.56 -2.93 1.01
CA SER A 173 -18.38 -1.72 0.21
C SER A 173 -18.62 -2.02 -1.28
N VAL A 174 -19.33 -1.12 -1.95
CA VAL A 174 -19.72 -1.25 -3.35
C VAL A 174 -19.63 0.10 -4.06
N ILE A 175 -19.37 0.07 -5.36
CA ILE A 175 -19.53 1.20 -6.27
C ILE A 175 -20.89 1.06 -6.94
N VAL A 176 -21.71 2.11 -6.88
CA VAL A 176 -23.07 2.12 -7.44
C VAL A 176 -23.23 3.21 -8.49
N GLU A 177 -24.06 2.94 -9.50
CA GLU A 177 -24.64 3.98 -10.35
C GLU A 177 -26.09 4.20 -9.94
N LEU A 178 -26.50 5.46 -9.78
CA LEU A 178 -27.89 5.79 -9.48
C LEU A 178 -28.69 5.97 -10.78
N GLY A 179 -29.84 5.32 -10.84
CA GLY A 179 -30.84 5.46 -11.89
C GLY A 179 -32.22 5.72 -11.31
N HIS A 180 -33.25 5.59 -12.15
CA HIS A 180 -34.64 5.69 -11.74
C HIS A 180 -35.42 4.47 -12.22
N ASP A 181 -36.30 3.95 -11.36
CA ASP A 181 -37.22 2.88 -11.74
C ASP A 181 -38.29 3.39 -12.71
N ARG A 182 -39.13 2.49 -13.24
CA ARG A 182 -40.25 2.82 -14.15
C ARG A 182 -41.28 3.79 -13.56
N ARG A 183 -41.22 4.06 -12.24
CA ARG A 183 -42.10 4.97 -11.49
C ARG A 183 -41.38 6.26 -11.09
N GLY A 184 -40.16 6.47 -11.56
CA GLY A 184 -39.35 7.68 -11.29
C GLY A 184 -38.68 7.69 -9.91
N ARG A 185 -38.62 6.57 -9.19
CA ARG A 185 -37.96 6.49 -7.87
C ARG A 185 -36.48 6.14 -8.05
N VAL A 186 -35.63 6.75 -7.23
CA VAL A 186 -34.17 6.52 -7.26
C VAL A 186 -33.83 5.08 -6.87
N GLU A 187 -33.03 4.41 -7.70
CA GLU A 187 -32.49 3.07 -7.45
C GLU A 187 -31.02 2.98 -7.85
N CYS A 188 -30.30 1.97 -7.35
CA CYS A 188 -28.96 1.64 -7.83
C CYS A 188 -29.11 0.75 -9.08
N SER A 189 -28.90 1.34 -10.26
CA SER A 189 -29.02 0.68 -11.57
C SER A 189 -27.86 -0.25 -11.88
N ARG A 190 -26.68 0.01 -11.29
CA ARG A 190 -25.51 -0.90 -11.28
C ARG A 190 -24.90 -0.90 -9.89
N VAL A 191 -24.42 -2.07 -9.45
CA VAL A 191 -23.77 -2.30 -8.16
C VAL A 191 -22.57 -3.20 -8.43
N CYS A 192 -21.37 -2.65 -8.34
CA CYS A 192 -20.13 -3.39 -8.46
C CYS A 192 -19.50 -3.53 -7.08
N VAL A 193 -19.07 -4.74 -6.70
CA VAL A 193 -18.17 -4.87 -5.55
C VAL A 193 -16.82 -4.29 -5.95
N GLU A 194 -16.09 -3.67 -5.01
CA GLU A 194 -14.83 -2.96 -5.29
C GLU A 194 -13.72 -3.82 -5.92
N ASP A 195 -13.97 -5.11 -6.14
CA ASP A 195 -13.09 -6.07 -6.82
C ASP A 195 -13.57 -6.51 -8.22
N ALA A 196 -14.66 -5.93 -8.75
CA ALA A 196 -15.20 -6.27 -10.07
C ALA A 196 -15.50 -5.03 -10.91
N THR A 197 -14.50 -4.53 -11.64
CA THR A 197 -14.71 -3.54 -12.70
C THR A 197 -15.02 -4.25 -14.01
N ASP A 198 -16.31 -4.24 -14.37
CA ASP A 198 -16.86 -4.50 -15.69
C ASP A 198 -16.79 -3.20 -16.52
N ASP A 199 -15.89 -3.14 -17.50
CA ASP A 199 -15.87 -2.12 -18.54
C ASP A 199 -16.05 -2.83 -19.88
N GLY A 200 -17.19 -2.61 -20.52
CA GLY A 200 -17.46 -3.05 -21.88
C GLY A 200 -17.69 -1.86 -22.80
N GLY A 201 -16.97 -1.86 -23.93
CA GLY A 201 -17.46 -1.28 -25.19
C GLY A 201 -16.51 -0.33 -25.93
N GLY A 202 -15.54 -0.86 -26.69
CA GLY A 202 -14.85 -0.08 -27.73
C GLY A 202 -13.53 -0.65 -28.26
N ASP A 203 -13.65 -1.63 -29.16
CA ASP A 203 -12.65 -2.14 -30.12
C ASP A 203 -11.41 -2.89 -29.56
N GLY A 204 -11.49 -4.23 -29.58
CA GLY A 204 -10.39 -5.14 -29.23
C GLY A 204 -10.20 -5.37 -27.73
N ASP A 205 -11.26 -5.78 -27.03
CA ASP A 205 -11.36 -5.86 -25.56
C ASP A 205 -10.21 -6.66 -24.91
N GLU A 206 -9.18 -5.93 -24.50
CA GLU A 206 -7.99 -6.48 -23.87
C GLU A 206 -8.24 -6.53 -22.36
N GLN A 207 -8.76 -7.65 -21.87
CA GLN A 207 -9.08 -7.84 -20.45
C GLN A 207 -7.95 -7.31 -19.54
N MET A 208 -8.22 -6.26 -18.77
CA MET A 208 -7.24 -5.65 -17.89
C MET A 208 -7.20 -6.35 -16.53
N VAL A 209 -6.02 -6.47 -15.94
CA VAL A 209 -5.81 -6.99 -14.57
C VAL A 209 -5.11 -5.90 -13.76
N SER A 210 -5.68 -5.57 -12.60
CA SER A 210 -5.04 -4.70 -11.62
C SER A 210 -4.21 -5.56 -10.67
N LEU A 211 -2.91 -5.29 -10.60
CA LEU A 211 -2.00 -6.01 -9.71
C LEU A 211 -1.24 -5.02 -8.82
N PRO A 212 -0.82 -5.44 -7.60
CA PRO A 212 0.14 -4.69 -6.81
C PRO A 212 1.43 -4.47 -7.62
N ALA A 213 2.06 -3.33 -7.44
CA ALA A 213 3.21 -2.89 -8.21
C ALA A 213 4.18 -2.13 -7.31
N PHE A 214 5.47 -2.25 -7.60
CA PHE A 214 6.50 -1.47 -6.91
C PHE A 214 7.51 -0.91 -7.91
N SER A 215 8.14 0.20 -7.52
CA SER A 215 9.21 0.81 -8.30
C SER A 215 10.59 0.38 -7.83
N MET A 216 11.44 0.02 -8.78
CA MET A 216 12.87 -0.23 -8.59
C MET A 216 13.70 0.55 -9.63
N ASN A 217 14.84 1.10 -9.22
CA ASN A 217 15.74 1.79 -10.14
C ASN A 217 16.71 0.79 -10.80
N MET A 218 17.17 1.14 -12.01
CA MET A 218 18.27 0.40 -12.66
C MET A 218 19.57 0.56 -11.85
N PRO A 219 20.48 -0.43 -11.81
CA PRO A 219 20.48 -1.66 -12.60
C PRO A 219 19.68 -2.81 -11.96
N PHE A 220 19.32 -2.69 -10.69
CA PHE A 220 18.66 -3.76 -9.92
C PHE A 220 17.32 -4.19 -10.50
N ALA A 221 16.57 -3.27 -11.10
CA ALA A 221 15.32 -3.63 -11.78
C ALA A 221 15.56 -4.58 -12.97
N GLY A 222 16.65 -4.38 -13.72
CA GLY A 222 17.07 -5.33 -14.76
C GLY A 222 17.46 -6.67 -14.16
N LEU A 223 18.34 -6.64 -13.14
CA LEU A 223 18.81 -7.87 -12.47
C LEU A 223 17.67 -8.72 -11.92
N LEU A 224 16.64 -8.08 -11.35
CA LEU A 224 15.44 -8.75 -10.85
C LEU A 224 14.57 -9.26 -11.99
N ALA A 225 14.28 -8.44 -13.01
CA ALA A 225 13.45 -8.83 -14.15
C ALA A 225 14.03 -9.99 -14.97
N HIS A 226 15.36 -10.07 -15.08
CA HIS A 226 16.07 -11.20 -15.70
C HIS A 226 16.21 -12.42 -14.78
N GLY A 227 15.71 -12.36 -13.55
CA GLY A 227 15.76 -13.46 -12.57
C GLY A 227 17.14 -13.69 -11.94
N TYR A 228 18.10 -12.78 -12.12
CA TYR A 228 19.44 -12.90 -11.53
C TYR A 228 19.46 -12.49 -10.06
N LYS A 229 18.72 -11.43 -9.70
CA LYS A 229 18.49 -11.02 -8.30
C LYS A 229 17.27 -11.76 -7.76
N THR A 230 17.50 -12.73 -6.88
CA THR A 230 16.47 -13.62 -6.30
C THR A 230 16.07 -13.23 -4.87
N ILE A 231 16.71 -12.22 -4.29
CA ILE A 231 16.29 -11.57 -3.05
C ILE A 231 16.19 -10.07 -3.30
N GLU A 232 15.03 -9.47 -3.02
CA GLU A 232 14.86 -8.02 -2.92
C GLU A 232 15.14 -7.56 -1.49
N SER A 233 15.87 -6.46 -1.32
CA SER A 233 16.26 -5.98 0.02
C SER A 233 15.84 -4.55 0.27
N ARG A 234 15.24 -4.27 1.43
CA ARG A 234 14.84 -2.91 1.84
C ARG A 234 15.10 -2.64 3.30
N ASN A 235 15.27 -1.37 3.66
CA ASN A 235 15.33 -0.95 5.07
C ASN A 235 13.93 -0.78 5.69
N GLY A 236 12.90 -0.60 4.87
CA GLY A 236 11.50 -0.55 5.30
C GLY A 236 10.74 -1.84 5.00
N THR A 237 9.58 -1.99 5.62
CA THR A 237 8.71 -3.18 5.59
C THR A 237 7.76 -3.22 4.39
N MET A 238 8.16 -2.65 3.24
CA MET A 238 7.27 -2.50 2.08
C MET A 238 6.61 -3.80 1.64
N PHE A 239 7.34 -4.91 1.71
CA PHE A 239 6.86 -6.23 1.29
C PHE A 239 6.43 -7.10 2.48
N ASP A 240 6.43 -6.58 3.70
CA ASP A 240 6.03 -7.35 4.87
C ASP A 240 4.55 -7.75 4.77
N GLY A 241 4.29 -9.06 4.86
CA GLY A 241 2.97 -9.63 4.62
C GLY A 241 2.45 -9.52 3.18
N VAL A 242 3.33 -9.17 2.22
CA VAL A 242 3.02 -9.11 0.79
C VAL A 242 3.70 -10.28 0.10
N SER A 243 2.90 -11.24 -0.34
CA SER A 243 3.34 -12.39 -1.11
C SER A 243 2.46 -12.55 -2.35
N GLY A 244 2.96 -13.30 -3.33
CA GLY A 244 2.26 -13.50 -4.60
C GLY A 244 2.71 -12.53 -5.69
N VAL A 245 1.85 -12.36 -6.69
CA VAL A 245 2.19 -11.70 -7.95
C VAL A 245 2.18 -10.17 -7.80
N CYS A 246 3.26 -9.53 -8.22
CA CYS A 246 3.46 -8.08 -8.24
C CYS A 246 4.08 -7.63 -9.57
N LEU A 247 3.75 -6.41 -10.01
CA LEU A 247 4.33 -5.75 -11.17
C LEU A 247 5.59 -4.98 -10.79
N LEU A 248 6.60 -5.08 -11.65
CA LEU A 248 7.85 -4.33 -11.54
C LEU A 248 7.80 -3.11 -12.45
N HIS A 249 7.71 -1.92 -11.83
CA HIS A 249 7.92 -0.65 -12.50
C HIS A 249 9.39 -0.22 -12.40
N VAL A 250 9.95 0.30 -13.48
CA VAL A 250 11.32 0.80 -13.51
C VAL A 250 11.34 2.31 -13.26
N GLY A 251 11.97 2.73 -12.17
CA GLY A 251 12.16 4.16 -11.88
C GLY A 251 13.04 4.87 -12.91
N ARG A 252 12.88 6.18 -13.04
CA ARG A 252 13.66 6.99 -14.00
C ARG A 252 15.13 7.14 -13.62
N ARG A 253 15.47 6.95 -12.35
CA ARG A 253 16.83 7.14 -11.82
C ARG A 253 17.66 5.87 -11.92
N THR A 254 18.98 6.04 -11.88
CA THR A 254 19.93 4.95 -11.66
C THR A 254 20.26 4.92 -10.18
N TYR A 255 20.27 3.73 -9.57
CA TYR A 255 20.67 3.54 -8.19
C TYR A 255 22.19 3.70 -8.06
N PRO A 256 22.69 4.54 -7.14
CA PRO A 256 24.11 4.87 -7.06
C PRO A 256 24.86 3.87 -6.15
N ASP A 257 25.02 2.62 -6.58
CA ASP A 257 25.75 1.60 -5.80
C ASP A 257 27.28 1.62 -6.01
N GLY A 258 27.80 2.59 -6.74
CA GLY A 258 29.23 2.71 -7.03
C GLY A 258 29.82 1.55 -7.85
N GLY A 259 28.98 0.74 -8.52
CA GLY A 259 29.43 -0.42 -9.29
C GLY A 259 29.67 -1.67 -8.44
N ALA A 260 29.23 -1.71 -7.18
CA ALA A 260 29.31 -2.88 -6.32
C ALA A 260 28.64 -4.11 -6.95
N HIS A 261 27.49 -3.93 -7.61
CA HIS A 261 26.82 -5.00 -8.35
C HIS A 261 27.73 -5.63 -9.42
N LEU A 262 28.52 -4.85 -10.15
CA LEU A 262 29.42 -5.35 -11.19
C LEU A 262 30.53 -6.22 -10.59
N GLN A 263 31.09 -5.79 -9.46
CA GLN A 263 32.13 -6.54 -8.76
C GLN A 263 31.60 -7.90 -8.32
N LEU A 264 30.41 -7.91 -7.70
CA LEU A 264 29.79 -9.14 -7.23
C LEU A 264 29.40 -10.06 -8.41
N MET A 265 28.87 -9.52 -9.50
CA MET A 265 28.54 -10.31 -10.69
C MET A 265 29.78 -10.98 -11.29
N ARG A 266 30.90 -10.26 -11.40
CA ARG A 266 32.18 -10.83 -11.86
C ARG A 266 32.69 -11.90 -10.91
N ALA A 267 32.62 -11.66 -9.60
CA ALA A 267 33.01 -12.64 -8.59
C ALA A 267 32.15 -13.91 -8.66
N ASN A 268 30.90 -13.79 -9.12
CA ASN A 268 29.99 -14.93 -9.35
C ASN A 268 30.17 -15.59 -10.72
N GLY A 269 31.16 -15.17 -11.50
CA GLY A 269 31.47 -15.74 -12.81
C GLY A 269 30.61 -15.20 -13.97
N ALA A 270 29.87 -14.11 -13.79
CA ALA A 270 29.15 -13.49 -14.90
C ALA A 270 30.11 -12.90 -15.94
N SER A 271 29.88 -13.22 -17.22
CA SER A 271 30.64 -12.63 -18.32
C SER A 271 30.29 -11.15 -18.52
N GLU A 272 31.14 -10.37 -19.19
CA GLU A 272 30.81 -8.98 -19.53
C GLU A 272 29.56 -8.87 -20.42
N ALA A 273 29.32 -9.88 -21.28
CA ALA A 273 28.12 -9.97 -22.08
C ALA A 273 26.87 -10.19 -21.21
N ASP A 274 26.95 -11.06 -20.20
CA ASP A 274 25.86 -11.26 -19.24
C ASP A 274 25.64 -10.04 -18.37
N ILE A 275 26.70 -9.41 -17.87
CA ILE A 275 26.60 -8.17 -17.09
C ILE A 275 25.85 -7.11 -17.91
N LYS A 276 26.25 -6.89 -19.17
CA LYS A 276 25.58 -5.93 -20.05
C LYS A 276 24.11 -6.29 -20.26
N ARG A 277 23.80 -7.57 -20.51
CA ARG A 277 22.43 -8.05 -20.74
C ARG A 277 21.55 -7.91 -19.48
N LEU A 278 22.02 -8.42 -18.35
CA LEU A 278 21.28 -8.52 -17.09
C LEU A 278 21.09 -7.17 -16.40
N THR A 279 21.99 -6.21 -16.60
CA THR A 279 21.85 -4.85 -16.07
C THR A 279 21.10 -3.90 -17.00
N SER A 280 20.59 -4.39 -18.13
CA SER A 280 19.86 -3.61 -19.14
C SER A 280 18.42 -4.10 -19.30
N LEU A 281 17.56 -3.23 -19.83
CA LEU A 281 16.24 -3.61 -20.29
C LEU A 281 16.29 -4.13 -21.73
N PRO A 282 15.41 -5.07 -22.13
CA PRO A 282 15.29 -5.51 -23.51
C PRO A 282 14.91 -4.37 -24.46
N LYS A 283 15.14 -4.56 -25.76
CA LYS A 283 14.72 -3.60 -26.79
C LYS A 283 13.21 -3.37 -26.70
N GLY A 284 12.80 -2.10 -26.75
CA GLY A 284 11.38 -1.70 -26.63
C GLY A 284 10.94 -1.38 -25.19
N PHE A 285 11.73 -1.76 -24.17
CA PHE A 285 11.46 -1.45 -22.77
C PHE A 285 12.27 -0.23 -22.33
N SER A 286 11.66 0.61 -21.50
CA SER A 286 12.29 1.84 -21.03
C SER A 286 11.94 2.15 -19.58
N ARG A 287 12.61 3.14 -19.01
CA ARG A 287 12.35 3.60 -17.65
C ARG A 287 11.02 4.36 -17.59
N GLY A 288 10.35 4.33 -16.45
CA GLY A 288 9.03 4.94 -16.27
C GLY A 288 7.89 4.07 -16.77
N GLN A 289 8.11 2.76 -16.87
CA GLN A 289 7.15 1.78 -17.35
C GLN A 289 7.11 0.58 -16.41
N VAL A 290 5.98 -0.11 -16.37
CA VAL A 290 5.93 -1.50 -15.89
C VAL A 290 6.56 -2.38 -16.97
N VAL A 291 7.55 -3.17 -16.59
CA VAL A 291 8.37 -3.96 -17.54
C VAL A 291 8.28 -5.45 -17.30
N ALA A 292 7.97 -5.87 -16.07
CA ALA A 292 7.99 -7.27 -15.68
C ALA A 292 6.91 -7.55 -14.63
N VAL A 293 6.63 -8.82 -14.45
CA VAL A 293 5.86 -9.37 -13.34
C VAL A 293 6.77 -10.26 -12.50
N VAL A 294 6.54 -10.28 -11.19
CA VAL A 294 7.38 -10.89 -10.18
C VAL A 294 6.49 -11.64 -9.19
N GLU A 295 6.82 -12.88 -8.85
CA GLU A 295 6.21 -13.55 -7.71
C GLU A 295 7.10 -13.37 -6.47
N LEU A 296 6.56 -12.67 -5.48
CA LEU A 296 7.20 -12.48 -4.19
C LEU A 296 6.86 -13.63 -3.24
N GLY A 297 7.86 -14.12 -2.53
CA GLY A 297 7.71 -15.02 -1.40
C GLY A 297 7.73 -14.25 -0.08
N ASP A 298 8.21 -14.92 0.97
CA ASP A 298 8.22 -14.33 2.31
C ASP A 298 9.23 -13.20 2.44
N THR A 299 8.90 -12.24 3.31
CA THR A 299 9.80 -11.19 3.76
C THR A 299 10.28 -11.49 5.17
N THR A 300 11.58 -11.50 5.39
CA THR A 300 12.20 -11.74 6.69
C THR A 300 13.12 -10.59 7.09
N LEU A 301 13.12 -10.26 8.38
CA LEU A 301 14.12 -9.36 8.96
C LEU A 301 15.42 -10.14 9.13
N THR A 302 16.53 -9.56 8.69
CA THR A 302 17.86 -10.20 8.72
C THR A 302 18.85 -9.41 9.58
N THR A 303 19.78 -10.14 10.17
CA THR A 303 20.96 -9.63 10.87
C THR A 303 22.07 -9.25 9.89
N LEU A 304 23.09 -8.51 10.33
CA LEU A 304 24.23 -8.22 9.45
C LEU A 304 24.98 -9.49 9.03
N ASN A 305 25.20 -10.42 9.97
CA ASN A 305 25.91 -11.67 9.71
C ASN A 305 25.21 -12.52 8.63
N GLU A 306 23.88 -12.58 8.62
CA GLU A 306 23.12 -13.27 7.58
C GLU A 306 23.26 -12.59 6.22
N ARG A 307 23.32 -11.25 6.19
CA ARG A 307 23.49 -10.48 4.95
C ARG A 307 24.89 -10.55 4.37
N GLU A 308 25.91 -10.79 5.20
CA GLU A 308 27.31 -10.97 4.79
C GLU A 308 27.61 -12.39 4.30
N GLN A 309 26.67 -13.33 4.42
CA GLN A 309 26.84 -14.65 3.83
C GLN A 309 26.93 -14.54 2.31
N SER A 310 27.91 -15.20 1.70
CA SER A 310 28.10 -15.11 0.25
C SER A 310 26.88 -15.59 -0.53
N SER A 311 26.06 -16.50 -0.01
CA SER A 311 24.78 -16.87 -0.64
C SER A 311 23.77 -15.70 -0.66
N ALA A 312 23.66 -14.96 0.44
CA ALA A 312 22.79 -13.79 0.58
C ALA A 312 23.26 -12.64 -0.33
N GLU A 313 24.55 -12.32 -0.31
CA GLU A 313 25.10 -11.26 -1.16
C GLU A 313 24.86 -11.57 -2.64
N ARG A 314 25.09 -12.83 -3.06
CA ARG A 314 24.83 -13.30 -4.43
C ARG A 314 23.38 -13.16 -4.84
N ALA A 315 22.46 -13.59 -4.00
CA ALA A 315 21.03 -13.54 -4.27
C ALA A 315 20.48 -12.09 -4.27
N CYS A 316 21.02 -11.22 -3.41
CA CYS A 316 20.63 -9.82 -3.30
C CYS A 316 21.37 -8.92 -4.31
N VAL A 317 22.50 -9.36 -4.83
CA VAL A 317 23.44 -8.56 -5.63
C VAL A 317 23.93 -7.31 -4.88
N ALA A 318 24.14 -7.43 -3.57
CA ALA A 318 24.65 -6.35 -2.73
C ALA A 318 25.45 -6.91 -1.57
N PHE A 319 26.55 -6.25 -1.21
CA PHE A 319 27.38 -6.64 -0.06
C PHE A 319 26.67 -6.36 1.26
N GLY A 320 26.92 -7.20 2.27
CA GLY A 320 26.34 -7.17 3.62
C GLY A 320 25.60 -5.89 4.01
N SER A 321 26.33 -4.90 4.54
CA SER A 321 25.75 -3.65 5.04
C SER A 321 25.13 -2.73 3.97
N ALA A 322 25.48 -2.89 2.70
CA ALA A 322 24.90 -2.15 1.58
C ALA A 322 23.51 -2.68 1.15
N SER A 323 23.17 -3.92 1.52
CA SER A 323 21.82 -4.46 1.37
C SER A 323 20.86 -3.93 2.44
N GLY A 324 19.56 -3.96 2.18
CA GLY A 324 18.52 -3.63 3.16
C GLY A 324 18.38 -4.68 4.27
N ARG A 325 17.76 -4.31 5.39
CA ARG A 325 17.55 -5.21 6.55
C ARG A 325 16.44 -6.25 6.34
N TYR A 326 15.48 -5.98 5.47
CA TYR A 326 14.38 -6.89 5.13
C TYR A 326 14.68 -7.55 3.81
N PHE A 327 14.74 -8.88 3.80
CA PHE A 327 14.93 -9.69 2.59
C PHE A 327 13.59 -10.27 2.16
N THR A 328 13.21 -10.03 0.91
CA THR A 328 12.00 -10.57 0.30
C THR A 328 12.40 -11.54 -0.79
N GLN A 329 11.93 -12.77 -0.70
CA GLN A 329 12.21 -13.77 -1.72
C GLN A 329 11.57 -13.37 -3.04
N VAL A 330 12.33 -13.45 -4.13
CA VAL A 330 11.81 -13.38 -5.50
C VAL A 330 11.79 -14.80 -6.04
N ARG A 331 10.61 -15.41 -6.08
CA ARG A 331 10.44 -16.81 -6.51
C ARG A 331 10.65 -16.97 -8.01
N ARG A 332 10.11 -16.02 -8.78
CA ARG A 332 10.29 -15.94 -10.23
C ARG A 332 9.96 -14.53 -10.72
N ALA A 333 10.53 -14.18 -11.86
CA ALA A 333 10.24 -12.94 -12.56
C ALA A 333 10.24 -13.20 -14.07
N ALA A 334 9.42 -12.44 -14.81
CA ALA A 334 9.40 -12.47 -16.25
C ALA A 334 9.06 -11.09 -16.80
N PHE A 335 9.72 -10.70 -17.89
CA PHE A 335 9.30 -9.53 -18.65
C PHE A 335 7.87 -9.73 -19.16
N LEU A 336 7.11 -8.63 -19.19
CA LEU A 336 5.84 -8.60 -19.92
C LEU A 336 6.11 -8.78 -21.42
N GLU A 337 5.10 -9.15 -22.20
CA GLU A 337 5.25 -9.19 -23.67
C GLU A 337 5.62 -7.81 -24.24
N ARG A 338 5.08 -6.75 -23.64
CA ARG A 338 5.36 -5.34 -23.96
C ARG A 338 5.28 -4.48 -22.68
N PRO A 339 6.03 -3.37 -22.59
CA PRO A 339 5.94 -2.50 -21.42
C PRO A 339 4.61 -1.74 -21.38
N VAL A 340 4.19 -1.34 -20.17
CA VAL A 340 3.02 -0.50 -19.96
C VAL A 340 3.45 0.81 -19.31
N ALA A 341 3.09 1.94 -19.91
CA ALA A 341 3.38 3.25 -19.35
C ALA A 341 2.49 3.50 -18.13
N VAL A 342 3.11 3.55 -16.95
CA VAL A 342 2.44 3.81 -15.68
C VAL A 342 3.30 4.77 -14.89
N ARG A 343 2.68 5.76 -14.24
CA ARG A 343 3.40 6.66 -13.33
C ARG A 343 3.75 5.89 -12.05
N GLY A 344 5.03 5.58 -11.86
CA GLY A 344 5.49 5.00 -10.60
C GLY A 344 5.18 5.86 -9.38
N GLN A 345 4.83 5.22 -8.28
CA GLN A 345 4.51 5.85 -7.00
C GLN A 345 5.47 5.35 -5.90
N PRO A 346 5.69 6.13 -4.82
CA PRO A 346 6.36 5.63 -3.62
C PRO A 346 5.56 4.48 -3.01
N GLY A 347 6.22 3.49 -2.42
CA GLY A 347 5.52 2.38 -1.79
C GLY A 347 5.13 1.27 -2.78
N LEU A 348 4.21 0.43 -2.32
CA LEU A 348 3.38 -0.41 -3.17
C LEU A 348 2.21 0.43 -3.69
N PHE A 349 1.90 0.27 -4.96
CA PHE A 349 0.75 0.89 -5.63
C PHE A 349 0.07 -0.15 -6.51
N HIS A 350 -1.09 0.15 -7.08
CA HIS A 350 -1.73 -0.75 -8.05
C HIS A 350 -1.50 -0.23 -9.47
N ALA A 351 -1.28 -1.15 -10.40
CA ALA A 351 -1.19 -0.83 -11.81
C ALA A 351 -2.02 -1.82 -12.63
N SER A 352 -2.78 -1.29 -13.58
CA SER A 352 -3.55 -2.09 -14.52
C SER A 352 -2.70 -2.41 -15.74
N VAL A 353 -2.57 -3.69 -16.06
CA VAL A 353 -1.93 -4.18 -17.27
C VAL A 353 -2.86 -5.15 -17.98
N PRO A 354 -2.78 -5.25 -19.30
CA PRO A 354 -3.60 -6.22 -19.99
C PRO A 354 -3.22 -7.67 -19.66
N ARG A 355 -4.20 -8.54 -19.43
CA ARG A 355 -4.00 -9.94 -19.03
C ARG A 355 -3.15 -10.70 -20.04
N ARG A 356 -3.35 -10.45 -21.34
CA ARG A 356 -2.66 -11.17 -22.42
C ARG A 356 -1.15 -10.98 -22.44
N ILE A 357 -0.65 -9.88 -21.88
CA ILE A 357 0.79 -9.57 -21.86
C ILE A 357 1.49 -10.15 -20.62
N LEU A 358 0.73 -10.77 -19.70
CA LEU A 358 1.25 -11.48 -18.55
C LEU A 358 1.58 -12.93 -18.93
N PRO A 359 2.64 -13.52 -18.37
CA PRO A 359 2.89 -14.94 -18.49
C PRO A 359 1.78 -15.75 -17.82
N GLU A 360 1.52 -16.96 -18.32
CA GLU A 360 0.43 -17.83 -17.86
C GLU A 360 0.42 -18.04 -16.34
N TRP A 361 1.60 -18.17 -15.73
CA TRP A 361 1.74 -18.38 -14.29
C TRP A 361 1.34 -17.19 -13.42
N ALA A 362 1.30 -15.99 -13.98
CA ALA A 362 0.82 -14.79 -13.28
C ALA A 362 -0.71 -14.66 -13.35
N CYS A 363 -1.36 -15.51 -14.16
CA CYS A 363 -2.79 -15.47 -14.49
C CYS A 363 -3.59 -16.62 -13.86
N SER A 364 -2.93 -17.66 -13.38
CA SER A 364 -3.54 -18.78 -12.64
C SER A 364 -4.02 -18.32 -11.26
N GLU A 365 -5.23 -18.75 -10.87
CA GLU A 365 -5.92 -18.35 -9.63
C GLU A 365 -5.00 -18.43 -8.41
N GLN A 366 -4.90 -17.31 -7.69
CA GLN A 366 -4.29 -17.20 -6.35
C GLN A 366 -5.25 -17.73 -5.29
#